data_AF-A0AB38YCY8-F1
#
_entry.id   AF-A0AB38YCY8-F1
#
_cell.length_a   1.000
_cell.length_b   1.000
_cell.length_c   1.000
_cell.angle_alpha   90.00
_cell.angle_beta   90.00
_cell.angle_gamma   90.00
#
_symmetry.space_group_name_H-M   'P 1'
#
loop_
_entity.id
_entity.type
_entity.pdbx_description
1 polymer ?
#
loop_
_entity_poly.entity_id
_entity_poly.type
_entity_poly.pdbx_seq_one_letter_code
_entity_poly.pdbx_strand_id
1 'polypeptide(L)'
;MINNRMDVQNVLSQMRQMRSQMQIDNQPVQAQNPAQMAQQLNRLTQGTALGDQAFGMPSVNDVGMVRDAPRFGEMFKAAIDTVNASQQHASRMRTAYEQGVPGVDLPEVMIATNKASISFEATTQVRNKLLEAYKEIMNMPV
;
A
#
# COMPACT_ATOMS: atom_id res chain seq x y z
N MET A 1 48.78 -18.98 -18.57
CA MET A 1 47.69 -20.00 -18.53
C MET A 1 47.42 -20.37 -17.08
N ILE A 2 46.39 -19.83 -16.42
CA ILE A 2 45.91 -20.27 -15.10
C ILE A 2 44.37 -20.10 -15.02
N ASN A 3 43.66 -21.21 -15.25
CA ASN A 3 42.43 -21.71 -14.63
C ASN A 3 41.22 -20.77 -14.36
N ASN A 4 40.43 -20.49 -15.40
CA ASN A 4 39.03 -20.02 -15.29
C ASN A 4 37.99 -21.17 -15.45
N ARG A 5 38.39 -22.42 -15.17
CA ARG A 5 37.57 -23.64 -15.38
C ARG A 5 37.03 -24.27 -14.09
N MET A 6 37.55 -23.90 -12.91
CA MET A 6 37.07 -24.43 -11.62
C MET A 6 35.80 -23.74 -11.11
N ASP A 7 35.58 -22.48 -11.49
CA ASP A 7 34.44 -21.69 -10.97
C ASP A 7 33.11 -22.12 -11.59
N VAL A 8 33.10 -22.44 -12.88
CA VAL A 8 31.88 -22.83 -13.61
C VAL A 8 31.25 -24.11 -13.04
N GLN A 9 32.05 -25.05 -12.51
CA GLN A 9 31.54 -26.27 -11.88
C GLN A 9 30.92 -25.99 -10.49
N ASN A 10 31.48 -25.03 -9.75
CA ASN A 10 30.97 -24.62 -8.44
C ASN A 10 29.70 -23.75 -8.57
N VAL A 11 29.62 -22.91 -9.60
CA VAL A 11 28.41 -22.14 -9.92
C VAL A 11 27.31 -23.06 -10.47
N LEU A 12 27.64 -24.10 -11.24
CA LEU A 12 26.64 -25.09 -11.69
C LEU A 12 26.11 -25.97 -10.55
N SER A 13 26.93 -26.29 -9.56
CA SER A 13 26.45 -27.00 -8.36
C SER A 13 25.59 -26.08 -7.50
N GLN A 14 25.95 -24.79 -7.38
CA GLN A 14 25.15 -23.78 -6.68
C GLN A 14 23.81 -23.48 -7.38
N MET A 15 23.78 -23.42 -8.72
CA MET A 15 22.53 -23.24 -9.47
C MET A 15 21.61 -24.46 -9.39
N ARG A 16 22.16 -25.69 -9.27
CA ARG A 16 21.35 -26.87 -8.95
C ARG A 16 20.73 -26.79 -7.56
N GLN A 17 21.47 -26.30 -6.57
CA GLN A 17 20.97 -26.11 -5.20
C GLN A 17 19.92 -24.99 -5.10
N MET A 18 20.08 -23.90 -5.86
CA MET A 18 19.05 -22.85 -5.90
C MET A 18 17.78 -23.30 -6.63
N ARG A 19 17.90 -24.13 -7.68
CA ARG A 19 16.72 -24.69 -8.37
C ARG A 19 15.98 -25.72 -7.51
N SER A 20 16.67 -26.48 -6.66
CA SER A 20 15.99 -27.35 -5.67
C SER A 20 15.28 -26.57 -4.57
N GLN A 21 15.67 -25.32 -4.31
CA GLN A 21 15.00 -24.47 -3.32
C GLN A 21 13.75 -23.76 -3.90
N MET A 22 13.62 -23.68 -5.23
CA MET A 22 12.49 -23.01 -5.91
C MET A 22 11.54 -23.97 -6.63
N GLN A 23 11.74 -25.29 -6.51
CA GLN A 23 10.73 -26.25 -6.92
C GLN A 23 9.64 -26.31 -5.84
N ILE A 24 8.79 -25.28 -5.87
CA ILE A 24 7.47 -25.24 -5.25
C ILE A 24 6.64 -26.30 -5.98
N ASP A 25 6.79 -27.55 -5.55
CA ASP A 25 5.83 -28.61 -5.77
C ASP A 25 5.26 -28.98 -4.39
N ASN A 26 3.93 -29.01 -4.35
CA ASN A 26 3.08 -29.18 -3.19
C ASN A 26 3.31 -30.54 -2.51
N GLN A 27 4.30 -30.63 -1.60
CA GLN A 27 4.55 -31.80 -0.76
C GLN A 27 4.53 -31.43 0.74
N PRO A 28 3.88 -32.24 1.59
CA PRO A 28 3.73 -31.95 3.01
C PRO A 28 5.10 -31.93 3.69
N VAL A 29 5.38 -30.81 4.37
CA VAL A 29 6.49 -30.62 5.31
C VAL A 29 6.61 -31.84 6.24
N GLN A 30 7.57 -32.70 5.94
CA GLN A 30 7.99 -33.74 6.85
C GLN A 30 8.65 -33.06 8.05
N ALA A 31 8.01 -33.21 9.21
CA ALA A 31 8.48 -32.76 10.50
C ALA A 31 9.83 -33.41 10.83
N GLN A 32 10.91 -32.69 10.51
CA GLN A 32 12.27 -33.12 10.85
C GLN A 32 12.88 -32.12 11.84
N ASN A 33 12.78 -32.50 13.12
CA ASN A 33 13.59 -32.08 14.27
C ASN A 33 13.39 -30.65 14.86
N PRO A 34 12.39 -30.46 15.75
CA PRO A 34 12.22 -29.21 16.54
C PRO A 34 13.36 -28.92 17.54
N ALA A 35 14.22 -29.89 17.85
CA ALA A 35 15.29 -29.72 18.84
C ALA A 35 16.50 -28.90 18.35
N GLN A 36 16.73 -28.81 17.03
CA GLN A 36 17.88 -28.07 16.49
C GLN A 36 17.59 -26.57 16.34
N MET A 37 16.32 -26.18 16.17
CA MET A 37 15.90 -24.78 16.09
C MET A 37 16.06 -24.05 17.43
N ALA A 38 15.84 -24.75 18.55
CA ALA A 38 16.02 -24.19 19.89
C ALA A 38 17.48 -23.79 20.20
N GLN A 39 18.45 -24.51 19.65
CA GLN A 39 19.87 -24.20 19.83
C GLN A 39 20.33 -23.01 18.99
N GLN A 40 19.64 -22.70 17.88
CA GLN A 40 19.92 -21.51 17.08
C GLN A 40 19.38 -20.25 17.74
N LEU A 41 18.18 -20.33 18.33
CA LEU A 41 17.52 -19.20 19.02
C LEU A 41 18.29 -18.67 20.25
N ASN A 42 19.06 -19.53 20.94
CA ASN A 42 19.83 -19.10 22.12
C ASN A 42 21.15 -18.37 21.78
N ARG A 43 21.58 -18.37 20.50
CA ARG A 43 22.84 -17.71 20.08
C ARG A 43 22.62 -16.27 19.61
N LEU A 44 21.38 -15.89 19.31
CA LEU A 44 21.02 -14.54 18.85
C LEU A 44 20.69 -13.59 20.01
N THR A 45 20.40 -14.12 21.20
CA THR A 45 20.04 -13.33 22.39
C THR A 45 21.25 -12.85 23.21
N GLN A 46 22.45 -13.39 22.97
CA GLN A 46 23.62 -13.13 23.83
C GLN A 46 24.60 -12.07 23.27
N GLY A 47 24.33 -11.48 22.10
CA GLY A 47 25.26 -10.60 21.39
C GLY A 47 24.95 -9.10 21.34
N THR A 48 23.83 -8.61 21.90
CA THR A 48 23.37 -7.22 21.67
C THR A 48 23.12 -6.43 22.96
N ALA A 49 23.87 -6.72 24.02
CA ALA A 49 23.81 -5.96 25.28
C ALA A 49 25.06 -5.08 25.48
N LEU A 50 25.30 -4.12 24.58
CA LEU A 50 26.25 -3.02 24.79
C LEU A 50 25.78 -1.79 23.99
N GLY A 51 25.40 -0.70 24.66
CA GLY A 51 25.31 0.62 24.04
C GLY A 51 24.05 1.41 24.34
N ASP A 52 24.02 1.98 25.54
CA ASP A 52 23.28 3.18 25.89
C ASP A 52 23.53 4.31 24.87
N GLN A 53 22.54 4.61 24.03
CA GLN A 53 22.40 5.92 23.39
C GLN A 53 20.92 6.27 23.32
N ALA A 54 20.47 6.89 24.41
CA ALA A 54 19.25 7.65 24.52
C ALA A 54 19.15 8.70 23.39
N PHE A 55 18.46 8.35 22.32
CA PHE A 55 17.76 9.33 21.49
C PHE A 55 16.32 9.37 21.99
N GLY A 56 15.97 10.47 22.65
CA GLY A 56 14.62 10.74 23.15
C GLY A 56 13.61 10.65 22.02
N MET A 57 12.90 9.53 21.95
CA MET A 57 11.64 9.44 21.23
C MET A 57 10.53 9.94 22.15
N PRO A 58 9.72 10.92 21.73
CA PRO A 58 8.59 11.39 22.52
C PRO A 58 7.63 10.22 22.76
N SER A 59 7.25 10.06 24.03
CA SER A 59 6.28 9.10 24.52
C SER A 59 4.98 9.17 23.70
N VAL A 60 4.66 8.10 22.97
CA VAL A 60 3.38 7.92 22.23
C VAL A 60 2.17 7.67 23.16
N ASN A 61 2.18 8.26 24.35
CA ASN A 61 1.05 8.20 25.30
C ASN A 61 0.12 9.41 25.22
N ASP A 62 0.35 10.33 24.27
CA ASP A 62 -0.62 11.38 23.98
C ASP A 62 -1.60 10.92 22.89
N VAL A 63 -2.43 9.93 23.22
CA VAL A 63 -3.77 9.80 22.62
C VAL A 63 -4.70 10.75 23.38
N GLY A 64 -4.27 11.99 23.55
CA GLY A 64 -5.12 13.11 23.91
C GLY A 64 -6.09 13.31 22.76
N MET A 65 -7.30 12.81 22.94
CA MET A 65 -8.53 13.26 22.32
C MET A 65 -8.35 14.05 21.02
N VAL A 66 -8.41 13.33 19.90
CA VAL A 66 -8.78 13.91 18.60
C VAL A 66 -10.24 14.39 18.74
N ARG A 67 -10.42 15.56 19.36
CA ARG A 67 -11.71 16.25 19.49
C ARG A 67 -12.04 17.13 18.28
N ASP A 68 -11.09 17.31 17.37
CA ASP A 68 -11.20 18.19 16.20
C ASP A 68 -10.66 17.54 14.91
N ALA A 69 -10.83 16.23 14.72
CA ALA A 69 -10.88 15.75 13.35
C ALA A 69 -12.16 16.34 12.70
N PRO A 70 -12.08 17.02 11.54
CA PRO A 70 -13.28 17.46 10.85
C PRO A 70 -14.23 16.27 10.75
N ARG A 71 -15.50 16.49 11.11
CA ARG A 71 -16.45 15.38 11.24
C ARG A 71 -16.44 14.63 9.92
N PHE A 72 -16.39 13.30 9.95
CA PHE A 72 -16.28 12.51 8.71
C PHE A 72 -17.28 12.94 7.62
N GLY A 73 -18.51 13.31 8.02
CA GLY A 73 -19.53 13.85 7.12
C GLY A 73 -19.15 15.17 6.43
N GLU A 74 -18.38 16.04 7.09
CA GLU A 74 -17.83 17.27 6.51
C GLU A 74 -16.73 16.94 5.49
N MET A 75 -15.85 16.00 5.79
CA MET A 75 -14.85 15.51 4.81
C MET A 75 -15.53 14.85 3.60
N PHE A 76 -16.56 14.04 3.83
CA PHE A 76 -17.33 13.41 2.75
C PHE A 76 -18.07 14.45 1.92
N LYS A 77 -18.69 15.45 2.56
CA LYS A 77 -19.33 16.58 1.86
C LYS A 77 -18.31 17.33 1.01
N ALA A 78 -17.15 17.66 1.57
CA ALA A 78 -16.06 18.31 0.84
C ALA A 78 -15.56 17.47 -0.34
N ALA A 79 -15.48 16.15 -0.21
CA ALA A 79 -15.13 15.25 -1.30
C ALA A 79 -16.18 15.28 -2.43
N ILE A 80 -17.47 15.24 -2.10
CA ILE A 80 -18.57 15.36 -3.07
C ILE A 80 -18.52 16.72 -3.80
N ASP A 81 -18.30 17.81 -3.05
CA ASP A 81 -18.17 19.16 -3.61
C ASP A 81 -16.94 19.24 -4.55
N THR A 82 -15.84 18.57 -4.21
CA THR A 82 -14.63 18.47 -5.04
C THR A 82 -14.87 17.71 -6.34
N VAL A 83 -15.62 16.60 -6.30
CA VAL A 83 -16.02 15.86 -7.50
C VAL A 83 -16.91 16.73 -8.39
N ASN A 84 -17.87 17.46 -7.81
CA ASN A 84 -18.73 18.37 -8.55
C ASN A 84 -17.89 19.46 -9.26
N ALA A 85 -16.98 20.10 -8.53
CA ALA A 85 -16.07 21.10 -9.08
C ALA A 85 -15.22 20.54 -10.23
N SER A 86 -14.72 19.30 -10.09
CA SER A 86 -13.92 18.62 -11.11
C SER A 86 -14.75 18.32 -12.37
N GLN A 87 -16.00 17.87 -12.22
CA GLN A 87 -16.91 17.64 -13.34
C GLN A 87 -17.24 18.95 -14.08
N GLN A 88 -17.53 20.03 -13.34
CA GLN A 88 -17.79 21.33 -13.96
C GLN A 88 -16.56 21.86 -14.69
N HIS A 89 -15.36 21.70 -14.11
CA HIS A 89 -14.12 22.11 -14.76
C HIS A 89 -13.90 21.34 -16.07
N ALA A 90 -14.06 20.01 -16.06
CA ALA A 90 -13.98 19.22 -17.28
C ALA A 90 -15.02 19.64 -18.34
N SER A 91 -16.24 19.99 -17.92
CA SER A 91 -17.26 20.52 -18.82
C SER A 91 -16.89 21.88 -19.42
N ARG A 92 -16.35 22.79 -18.62
CA ARG A 92 -15.85 24.09 -19.09
C ARG A 92 -14.70 23.94 -20.08
N MET A 93 -13.76 23.03 -19.79
CA MET A 93 -12.63 22.74 -20.68
C MET A 93 -13.10 22.17 -22.02
N ARG A 94 -14.09 21.25 -22.01
CA ARG A 94 -14.71 20.74 -23.25
C ARG A 94 -15.32 21.87 -24.07
N THR A 95 -16.15 22.71 -23.44
CA THR A 95 -16.80 23.82 -24.13
C THR A 95 -15.78 24.84 -24.66
N ALA A 96 -14.74 25.16 -23.89
CA ALA A 96 -13.69 26.08 -24.33
C ALA A 96 -12.91 25.53 -25.55
N TYR A 97 -12.65 24.22 -25.57
CA TYR A 97 -12.04 23.56 -26.71
C TYR A 97 -12.95 23.56 -27.95
N GLU A 98 -14.23 23.24 -27.79
CA GLU A 98 -15.23 23.29 -28.86
C GLU A 98 -15.39 24.71 -29.45
N GLN A 99 -15.20 25.73 -28.61
CA GLN A 99 -15.22 27.15 -29.00
C GLN A 99 -13.89 27.63 -29.61
N GLY A 100 -12.85 26.81 -29.63
CA GLY A 100 -11.54 27.16 -30.16
C GLY A 100 -10.79 28.20 -29.32
N VAL A 101 -11.03 28.25 -28.00
CA VAL A 101 -10.34 29.18 -27.09
C VAL A 101 -8.83 28.90 -27.13
N PRO A 102 -7.99 29.90 -27.46
CA PRO A 102 -6.55 29.70 -27.50
C PRO A 102 -6.01 29.34 -26.11
N GLY A 103 -5.18 28.30 -26.05
CA GLY A 103 -4.58 27.81 -24.81
C GLY A 103 -5.34 26.68 -24.11
N VAL A 104 -6.45 26.20 -24.68
CA VAL A 104 -7.11 24.95 -24.22
C VAL A 104 -6.88 23.87 -25.27
N ASP A 105 -6.01 22.90 -24.96
CA ASP A 105 -5.70 21.81 -25.87
C ASP A 105 -6.52 20.55 -25.56
N LEU A 106 -6.79 19.76 -26.59
CA LEU A 106 -7.52 18.48 -26.46
C LEU A 106 -6.93 17.55 -25.37
N PRO A 107 -5.60 17.37 -25.23
CA PRO A 107 -5.04 16.53 -24.17
C PRO A 107 -5.40 17.02 -22.77
N GLU A 108 -5.46 18.33 -22.56
CA GLU A 108 -5.82 18.91 -21.27
C GLU A 108 -7.29 18.64 -20.93
N VAL A 109 -8.19 18.77 -21.92
CA VAL A 109 -9.60 18.41 -21.79
C VAL A 109 -9.77 16.92 -21.42
N MET A 110 -9.00 16.04 -22.07
CA MET A 110 -9.03 14.60 -21.78
C MET A 110 -8.51 14.31 -20.37
N ILE A 111 -7.43 14.96 -19.93
CA ILE A 111 -6.91 14.82 -18.56
C ILE A 111 -7.94 15.29 -17.55
N ALA A 112 -8.55 16.46 -17.76
CA ALA A 112 -9.59 17.01 -16.87
C ALA A 112 -10.79 16.05 -16.77
N THR A 113 -11.22 15.49 -17.90
CA THR A 113 -12.32 14.51 -17.97
C THR A 113 -11.96 13.22 -17.23
N ASN A 114 -10.77 12.66 -17.46
CA ASN A 114 -10.30 11.45 -16.78
C ASN A 114 -10.16 11.65 -15.26
N LYS A 115 -9.64 12.81 -14.83
CA LYS A 115 -9.55 13.17 -13.41
C LYS A 115 -10.92 13.21 -12.75
N ALA A 116 -11.92 13.81 -13.41
CA ALA A 116 -13.28 13.87 -12.90
C ALA A 116 -13.91 12.47 -12.76
N SER A 117 -13.72 11.60 -13.76
CA SER A 117 -14.23 10.21 -13.74
C SER A 117 -13.64 9.38 -12.60
N ILE A 118 -12.31 9.37 -12.45
CA ILE A 118 -11.63 8.62 -11.39
C ILE A 118 -12.05 9.13 -10.00
N SER A 119 -12.17 10.46 -9.85
CA SER A 119 -12.58 11.07 -8.57
C SER A 119 -14.02 10.71 -8.20
N PHE A 120 -14.91 10.64 -9.19
CA PHE A 120 -16.30 10.21 -8.98
C PHE A 120 -16.40 8.74 -8.58
N GLU A 121 -15.63 7.87 -9.24
CA GLU A 121 -15.57 6.45 -8.92
C GLU A 121 -15.08 6.23 -7.48
N ALA A 122 -13.96 6.86 -7.11
CA ALA A 122 -13.42 6.81 -5.75
C ALA A 122 -14.47 7.24 -4.70
N THR A 123 -15.22 8.31 -4.98
CA THR A 123 -16.26 8.80 -4.07
C THR A 123 -17.45 7.84 -3.95
N THR A 124 -17.80 7.15 -5.03
CA THR A 124 -18.83 6.10 -5.01
C THR A 124 -18.39 4.92 -4.15
N GLN A 125 -17.11 4.53 -4.21
CA GLN A 125 -16.58 3.48 -3.35
C GLN A 125 -16.66 3.85 -1.86
N VAL A 126 -16.26 5.08 -1.52
CA VAL A 126 -16.37 5.59 -0.14
C VAL A 126 -17.84 5.59 0.31
N ARG A 127 -18.76 6.08 -0.52
CA ARG A 127 -20.21 6.05 -0.24
C ARG A 127 -20.68 4.63 0.08
N ASN A 128 -20.31 3.65 -0.74
CA ASN A 128 -20.73 2.26 -0.54
C ASN A 128 -20.18 1.69 0.77
N LYS A 129 -18.90 1.97 1.10
CA LYS A 129 -18.31 1.53 2.37
C LYS A 129 -18.95 2.15 3.60
N LEU A 130 -19.44 3.38 3.50
CA LEU A 130 -20.20 4.00 4.60
C LEU A 130 -21.57 3.36 4.78
N LEU A 131 -22.25 3.03 3.69
CA LEU A 131 -23.53 2.34 3.77
C LEU A 131 -23.37 0.93 4.36
N GLU A 132 -22.27 0.25 4.02
CA GLU A 132 -21.89 -1.03 4.62
C GLU A 132 -21.62 -0.89 6.13
N ALA A 133 -20.76 0.06 6.54
CA ALA A 133 -20.45 0.29 7.95
C ALA A 133 -21.69 0.66 8.78
N TYR A 134 -22.59 1.46 8.21
CA TYR A 134 -23.86 1.78 8.87
C TYR A 134 -24.76 0.54 9.03
N LYS A 135 -24.85 -0.32 8.02
CA LYS A 135 -25.57 -1.60 8.10
C LYS A 135 -24.93 -2.55 9.11
N GLU A 136 -23.61 -2.60 9.18
CA GLU A 136 -22.86 -3.42 10.14
C GLU A 136 -23.17 -3.03 11.58
N ILE A 137 -23.17 -1.73 11.90
CA ILE A 137 -23.54 -1.24 13.24
C ILE A 137 -24.99 -1.64 13.59
N MET A 138 -25.93 -1.58 12.65
CA MET A 138 -27.32 -1.97 12.90
C MET A 138 -27.52 -3.48 13.07
N ASN A 139 -26.68 -4.29 12.43
CA ASN A 139 -26.77 -5.75 12.48
C ASN A 139 -25.89 -6.37 13.58
N MET A 140 -25.15 -5.54 14.33
CA MET A 140 -24.39 -6.00 15.47
C MET A 140 -25.38 -6.37 16.59
N PRO A 141 -25.42 -7.63 17.06
CA PRO A 141 -26.24 -7.97 18.21
C PRO A 141 -25.69 -7.23 19.44
N VAL A 142 -26.58 -6.54 20.15
CA VAL A 142 -26.30 -5.97 21.48
C VAL A 142 -26.16 -7.06 22.53
#